data_AF-A0A022PTI4-F1
#
_entry.id   AF-A0A022PTI4-F1
#
_cell.length_a   1.000
_cell.length_b   1.000
_cell.length_c   1.000
_cell.angle_alpha   90.00
_cell.angle_beta   90.00
_cell.angle_gamma   90.00
#
_symmetry.space_group_name_H-M   'P 1'
#
loop_
_entity.id
_entity.type
_entity.pdbx_description
1 polymer ?
#
loop_
_entity_poly.entity_id
_entity_poly.type
_entity_poly.pdbx_seq_one_letter_code
_entity_poly.pdbx_strand_id
1 'polypeptide(L)'
;FPALRDFVKMGNPVWGTCAGLIFLADKAIGQKLGGQELIGGLNCTVHRNFFGSQIQSFEAEISVPEIVAKEGGPPSFRGVFIRAPGILEVGPEVQVLAEISAPSHTSTKSDSAPESLEENAGSEKKVIVAVKQGNLLATAFHPELTADTRWHSYFLKMVNETSQEASTSTSLLPSEDLILSEKPKYDLPII
;
A
#
# COMPACT_ATOMS: atom_id res chain seq x y z
N PHE A 1 -13.76 0.97 12.29
CA PHE A 1 -12.44 0.57 12.86
C PHE A 1 -11.64 1.75 13.46
N PRO A 2 -11.92 2.21 14.69
CA PRO A 2 -11.27 3.41 15.26
C PRO A 2 -9.75 3.27 15.46
N ALA A 3 -9.29 2.22 16.17
CA ALA A 3 -7.86 2.05 16.48
C ALA A 3 -6.96 1.94 15.23
N LEU A 4 -7.44 1.29 14.16
CA LEU A 4 -6.70 1.19 12.90
C LEU A 4 -6.63 2.54 12.17
N ARG A 5 -7.70 3.34 12.21
CA ARG A 5 -7.68 4.69 11.64
C ARG A 5 -6.70 5.58 12.38
N ASP A 6 -6.68 5.48 13.71
CA ASP A 6 -5.75 6.25 14.53
C ASP A 6 -4.31 5.83 14.26
N PHE A 7 -4.05 4.52 14.13
CA PHE A 7 -2.73 4.00 13.76
C PHE A 7 -2.21 4.56 12.43
N VAL A 8 -3.08 4.61 11.40
CA VAL A 8 -2.76 5.20 10.09
C VAL A 8 -2.52 6.71 10.21
N LYS A 9 -3.38 7.43 10.94
CA LYS A 9 -3.27 8.89 11.15
C LYS A 9 -2.02 9.30 11.92
N MET A 10 -1.51 8.44 12.80
CA MET A 10 -0.26 8.66 13.53
C MET A 10 0.99 8.61 12.64
N GLY A 11 0.86 8.30 11.34
CA GLY A 11 1.99 8.21 10.42
C GLY A 11 2.76 6.90 10.52
N ASN A 12 2.19 5.87 11.17
CA ASN A 12 2.86 4.57 11.26
C ASN A 12 2.85 3.87 9.90
N PRO A 13 3.93 3.18 9.50
CA PRO A 13 3.97 2.47 8.23
C PRO A 13 2.94 1.35 8.16
N VAL A 14 2.16 1.32 7.09
CA VAL A 14 1.10 0.33 6.88
C VAL A 14 1.21 -0.23 5.47
N TRP A 15 1.09 -1.55 5.35
CA TRP A 15 1.03 -2.23 4.06
C TRP A 15 -0.30 -2.96 3.88
N GLY A 16 -1.09 -2.52 2.90
CA GLY A 16 -2.32 -3.19 2.48
C GLY A 16 -2.08 -4.13 1.30
N THR A 17 -2.08 -5.45 1.53
CA THR A 17 -1.99 -6.46 0.47
C THR A 17 -3.37 -7.00 0.09
N CYS A 18 -3.66 -7.14 -1.20
CA CYS A 18 -4.94 -7.63 -1.75
C CYS A 18 -6.17 -6.98 -1.10
N ALA A 19 -6.89 -7.68 -0.22
CA ALA A 19 -8.03 -7.11 0.49
C ALA A 19 -7.65 -5.95 1.43
N GLY A 20 -6.42 -5.94 1.95
CA GLY A 20 -5.86 -4.85 2.74
C GLY A 20 -5.77 -3.53 1.96
N LEU A 21 -5.46 -3.58 0.65
CA LEU A 21 -5.51 -2.40 -0.22
C LEU A 21 -6.92 -1.81 -0.26
N ILE A 22 -7.95 -2.66 -0.34
CA ILE A 22 -9.34 -2.18 -0.34
C ILE A 22 -9.66 -1.45 0.97
N PHE A 23 -9.22 -1.97 2.11
CA PHE A 23 -9.46 -1.32 3.40
C PHE A 23 -8.72 0.02 3.54
N LEU A 24 -7.51 0.13 2.99
CA LEU A 24 -6.68 1.32 3.12
C LEU A 24 -7.10 2.46 2.18
N ALA A 25 -7.74 2.13 1.06
CA ALA A 25 -8.24 3.11 0.08
C ALA A 25 -9.35 4.02 0.66
N ASP A 26 -9.38 5.26 0.20
CA ASP A 26 -10.44 6.22 0.55
C ASP A 26 -11.78 5.92 -0.13
N LYS A 27 -11.75 5.28 -1.31
CA LYS A 27 -12.95 4.92 -2.07
C LYS A 27 -12.87 3.50 -2.60
N ALA A 28 -14.00 2.78 -2.53
CA ALA A 28 -14.12 1.43 -3.09
C ALA A 28 -15.43 1.25 -3.87
N ILE A 29 -15.34 0.69 -5.08
CA ILE A 29 -16.45 0.39 -5.99
C ILE A 29 -16.67 -1.13 -6.07
N GLY A 30 -17.90 -1.56 -6.36
CA GLY A 30 -18.27 -2.98 -6.47
C GLY A 30 -18.61 -3.63 -5.13
N GLN A 31 -19.12 -2.85 -4.16
CA GLN A 31 -19.53 -3.35 -2.85
C GLN A 31 -20.82 -4.17 -2.94
N LYS A 32 -20.95 -5.21 -2.10
CA LYS A 32 -22.21 -5.94 -1.89
C LYS A 32 -23.18 -5.08 -1.07
N LEU A 33 -24.48 -5.42 -1.12
CA LEU A 33 -25.52 -4.78 -0.31
C LEU A 33 -25.13 -4.83 1.18
N GLY A 34 -25.01 -3.67 1.83
CA GLY A 34 -24.48 -3.53 3.19
C GLY A 34 -23.18 -2.71 3.28
N GLY A 35 -22.52 -2.47 2.15
CA GLY A 35 -21.29 -1.69 2.07
C GLY A 35 -20.11 -2.36 2.78
N GLN A 36 -18.92 -1.76 2.69
CA GLN A 36 -17.80 -2.11 3.56
C GLN A 36 -17.19 -0.84 4.13
N GLU A 37 -17.01 -0.84 5.45
CA GLU A 37 -16.31 0.23 6.14
C GLU A 37 -14.81 0.22 5.73
N LEU A 38 -14.33 1.37 5.26
CA LEU A 38 -12.94 1.57 4.89
C LEU A 38 -12.17 2.16 6.09
N ILE A 39 -10.89 1.80 6.22
CA ILE A 39 -9.97 2.47 7.14
C ILE A 39 -9.64 3.85 6.56
N GLY A 40 -9.30 3.89 5.27
CA GLY A 40 -8.87 5.12 4.57
C GLY A 40 -7.44 5.52 4.93
N GLY A 41 -6.97 6.58 4.28
CA GLY A 41 -5.61 7.12 4.42
C GLY A 41 -4.79 7.06 3.14
N LEU A 42 -5.15 6.17 2.21
CA LEU A 42 -4.58 6.13 0.86
C LEU A 42 -5.57 6.75 -0.14
N ASN A 43 -5.14 7.85 -0.77
CA ASN A 43 -5.92 8.63 -1.72
C ASN A 43 -6.03 7.92 -3.07
N CYS A 44 -6.79 6.83 -3.12
CA CYS A 44 -7.07 6.07 -4.33
C CYS A 44 -8.49 5.52 -4.36
N THR A 45 -8.96 5.24 -5.58
CA THR A 45 -10.22 4.56 -5.84
C THR A 45 -9.95 3.13 -6.26
N VAL A 46 -10.48 2.16 -5.52
CA VAL A 46 -10.27 0.72 -5.76
C VAL A 46 -11.56 0.06 -6.26
N HIS A 47 -11.44 -0.77 -7.29
CA HIS A 47 -12.50 -1.67 -7.72
C HIS A 47 -12.26 -3.09 -7.19
N ARG A 48 -13.28 -3.67 -6.54
CA ARG A 48 -13.20 -5.04 -6.03
C ARG A 48 -13.26 -6.06 -7.17
N ASN A 49 -12.52 -7.16 -7.04
CA ASN A 49 -12.55 -8.26 -8.01
C ASN A 49 -12.49 -7.76 -9.47
N PHE A 50 -11.54 -6.86 -9.76
CA PHE A 50 -11.52 -6.11 -11.01
C PHE A 50 -11.34 -7.02 -12.25
N PHE A 51 -10.65 -8.14 -12.09
CA PHE A 51 -10.29 -9.06 -13.18
C PHE A 51 -11.38 -10.08 -13.55
N GLY A 52 -12.62 -9.93 -13.04
CA GLY A 52 -13.76 -10.74 -13.46
C GLY A 52 -13.79 -12.17 -12.89
N SER A 53 -14.83 -12.94 -13.25
CA SER A 53 -15.11 -14.29 -12.72
C SER A 53 -14.26 -15.41 -13.34
N GLN A 54 -13.81 -15.24 -14.58
CA GLN A 54 -13.03 -16.26 -15.29
C GLN A 54 -11.53 -16.19 -14.97
N ILE A 55 -11.01 -15.01 -14.61
CA ILE A 55 -9.58 -14.76 -14.32
C ILE A 55 -9.38 -14.50 -12.81
N GLN A 56 -10.17 -15.16 -11.97
CA GLN A 56 -10.14 -14.96 -10.51
C GLN A 56 -8.80 -15.35 -9.87
N SER A 57 -7.94 -16.07 -10.57
CA SER A 57 -6.57 -16.32 -10.13
C SER A 57 -5.64 -16.40 -11.32
N PHE A 58 -4.59 -15.58 -11.32
CA PHE A 58 -3.56 -15.60 -12.36
C PHE A 58 -2.23 -15.09 -11.82
N GLU A 59 -1.17 -15.35 -12.57
CA GLU A 59 0.16 -14.82 -12.31
C GLU A 59 0.55 -13.88 -13.45
N ALA A 60 1.23 -12.78 -13.12
CA ALA A 60 1.75 -11.84 -14.11
C ALA A 60 3.14 -11.35 -13.71
N GLU A 61 3.99 -11.14 -14.72
CA GLU A 61 5.27 -10.48 -14.53
C GLU A 61 5.05 -8.97 -14.39
N ILE A 62 5.43 -8.44 -13.24
CA ILE A 62 5.31 -7.03 -12.89
C ILE A 62 6.69 -6.40 -13.02
N SER A 63 6.81 -5.27 -13.72
CA SER A 63 8.06 -4.52 -13.71
C SER A 63 8.33 -3.99 -12.31
N VAL A 64 9.51 -4.29 -11.77
CA VAL A 64 9.88 -3.88 -10.42
C VAL A 64 10.31 -2.41 -10.46
N PRO A 65 9.67 -1.51 -9.69
CA PRO A 65 10.10 -0.13 -9.63
C PRO A 65 11.52 -0.04 -9.08
N GLU A 66 12.29 0.97 -9.52
CA GLU A 66 13.69 1.15 -9.11
C GLU A 66 13.88 1.14 -7.59
N ILE A 67 12.88 1.61 -6.84
CA ILE A 67 12.92 1.65 -5.38
C ILE A 67 12.95 0.25 -4.73
N VAL A 68 12.26 -0.72 -5.33
CA VAL A 68 12.26 -2.13 -4.90
C VAL A 68 13.42 -2.88 -5.55
N ALA A 69 13.85 -2.47 -6.75
CA ALA A 69 15.00 -3.06 -7.45
C ALA A 69 16.33 -2.84 -6.68
N LYS A 70 16.42 -1.83 -5.82
CA LYS A 70 17.56 -1.62 -4.91
C LYS A 70 17.81 -2.79 -3.96
N GLU A 71 16.79 -3.62 -3.71
CA GLU A 71 16.90 -4.84 -2.90
C GLU A 71 17.55 -6.00 -3.69
N GLY A 72 17.89 -5.80 -4.97
CA GLY A 72 18.48 -6.78 -5.86
C GLY A 72 17.45 -7.55 -6.70
N GLY A 73 17.88 -8.65 -7.32
CA GLY A 73 16.99 -9.57 -8.05
C GLY A 73 16.69 -9.22 -9.51
N PRO A 74 15.83 -10.01 -10.17
CA PRO A 74 15.50 -9.84 -11.59
C PRO A 74 14.70 -8.56 -11.86
N PRO A 75 14.70 -8.02 -13.09
CA PRO A 75 14.00 -6.77 -13.44
C PRO A 75 12.47 -6.88 -13.34
N SER A 76 11.94 -8.10 -13.26
CA SER A 76 10.52 -8.39 -13.08
C SER A 76 10.26 -9.15 -11.78
N PHE A 77 9.02 -9.09 -11.32
CA PHE A 77 8.51 -9.78 -10.14
C PHE A 77 7.24 -10.53 -10.53
N ARG A 78 7.20 -11.82 -10.20
CA ARG A 78 6.02 -12.65 -10.44
C ARG A 78 4.94 -12.35 -9.40
N GLY A 79 3.96 -11.54 -9.77
CA GLY A 79 2.80 -11.22 -8.93
C GLY A 79 1.72 -12.28 -9.02
N VAL A 80 1.29 -12.78 -7.86
CA VAL A 80 0.17 -13.73 -7.74
C VAL A 80 -1.11 -12.94 -7.42
N PHE A 81 -2.09 -12.98 -8.31
CA PHE A 81 -3.34 -12.23 -8.19
C PHE A 81 -4.48 -13.20 -7.91
N ILE A 82 -5.09 -13.13 -6.71
CA ILE A 82 -6.21 -13.98 -6.33
C ILE A 82 -7.39 -13.09 -5.95
N ARG A 83 -8.43 -13.11 -6.80
CA ARG A 83 -9.62 -12.23 -6.71
C ARG A 83 -9.20 -10.78 -6.50
N ALA A 84 -8.14 -10.39 -7.22
CA ALA A 84 -7.43 -9.17 -6.91
C ALA A 84 -8.30 -7.94 -7.18
N PRO A 85 -8.21 -6.91 -6.31
CA PRO A 85 -8.71 -5.59 -6.64
C PRO A 85 -7.90 -4.94 -7.79
N GLY A 86 -8.46 -3.90 -8.39
CA GLY A 86 -7.75 -3.02 -9.33
C GLY A 86 -7.86 -1.57 -8.87
N ILE A 87 -6.77 -0.80 -8.92
CA ILE A 87 -6.79 0.63 -8.61
C ILE A 87 -7.17 1.39 -9.89
N LEU A 88 -8.24 2.18 -9.81
CA LEU A 88 -8.79 2.93 -10.95
C LEU A 88 -8.23 4.34 -11.04
N GLU A 89 -8.09 5.00 -9.88
CA GLU A 89 -7.68 6.40 -9.77
C GLU A 89 -6.77 6.57 -8.56
N VAL A 90 -5.84 7.50 -8.67
CA VAL A 90 -4.90 7.86 -7.62
C VAL A 90 -4.83 9.38 -7.48
N GLY A 91 -4.67 9.88 -6.26
CA GLY A 91 -4.46 11.29 -5.99
C GLY A 91 -3.04 11.77 -6.35
N PRO A 92 -2.80 13.09 -6.35
CA PRO A 92 -1.53 13.69 -6.80
C PRO A 92 -0.33 13.32 -5.92
N GLU A 93 -0.54 12.97 -4.65
CA GLU A 93 0.51 12.57 -3.71
C GLU A 93 0.84 11.06 -3.75
N VAL A 94 0.08 10.29 -4.56
CA VAL A 94 0.25 8.84 -4.65
C VAL A 94 1.24 8.52 -5.75
N GLN A 95 2.31 7.85 -5.36
CA GLN A 95 3.29 7.29 -6.29
C GLN A 95 2.81 5.93 -6.79
N VAL A 96 2.63 5.81 -8.11
CA VAL A 96 2.40 4.52 -8.77
C VAL A 96 3.71 3.75 -8.83
N LEU A 97 3.71 2.54 -8.27
CA LEU A 97 4.88 1.67 -8.18
C LEU A 97 4.84 0.56 -9.23
N ALA A 98 3.66 0.08 -9.61
CA ALA A 98 3.53 -0.96 -10.62
C ALA A 98 2.17 -0.93 -11.33
N GLU A 99 2.19 -1.30 -12.60
CA GLU A 99 1.03 -1.46 -13.47
C GLU A 99 1.16 -2.77 -14.26
N ILE A 100 0.02 -3.38 -14.60
CA ILE A 100 -0.06 -4.49 -15.54
C ILE A 100 -1.06 -4.16 -16.66
N SER A 101 -0.81 -4.65 -17.87
CA SER A 101 -1.85 -4.68 -18.89
C SER A 101 -2.86 -5.75 -18.48
N ALA A 102 -4.15 -5.38 -18.37
CA ALA A 102 -5.19 -6.37 -18.07
C ALA A 102 -5.09 -7.52 -19.09
N PRO A 103 -5.04 -8.79 -18.65
CA PRO A 103 -4.93 -9.90 -19.58
C PRO A 103 -6.16 -9.94 -20.49
N SER A 104 -6.01 -9.51 -21.75
CA SER A 104 -6.95 -9.84 -22.80
C SER A 104 -6.82 -11.34 -23.03
N HIS A 105 -7.92 -12.09 -22.93
CA HIS A 105 -7.97 -13.52 -23.17
C HIS A 105 -7.27 -13.90 -24.49
N THR A 106 -5.98 -14.27 -24.46
CA THR A 106 -5.41 -15.13 -25.50
C THR A 106 -5.78 -16.55 -25.15
N SER A 107 -6.99 -16.91 -25.52
CA SER A 107 -7.51 -18.27 -25.53
C SER A 107 -6.62 -19.13 -26.42
N THR A 108 -5.79 -19.97 -25.84
CA THR A 108 -5.33 -21.16 -26.56
C THR A 108 -6.49 -22.15 -26.65
N LYS A 109 -7.02 -22.25 -27.88
CA LYS A 109 -7.78 -23.36 -28.52
C LYS A 109 -9.32 -23.38 -28.48
N SER A 110 -9.84 -23.36 -29.72
CA SER A 110 -10.93 -24.13 -30.35
C SER A 110 -12.39 -24.02 -29.87
N ASP A 111 -13.21 -23.64 -30.86
CA ASP A 111 -14.58 -24.04 -31.18
C ASP A 111 -15.79 -23.15 -30.80
N SER A 112 -16.49 -22.77 -31.89
CA SER A 112 -17.90 -22.38 -32.08
C SER A 112 -18.47 -21.07 -31.50
N ALA A 113 -18.63 -20.13 -32.45
CA ALA A 113 -19.79 -19.26 -32.73
C ALA A 113 -20.15 -18.08 -31.80
N PRO A 114 -20.70 -16.97 -32.35
CA PRO A 114 -20.56 -15.63 -31.78
C PRO A 114 -21.86 -15.11 -31.16
N GLU A 115 -21.77 -14.46 -29.99
CA GLU A 115 -22.81 -13.54 -29.52
C GLU A 115 -22.21 -12.21 -29.07
N SER A 116 -22.30 -11.26 -30.00
CA SER A 116 -22.55 -9.82 -29.88
C SER A 116 -21.99 -9.01 -28.71
N LEU A 117 -21.10 -8.09 -29.12
CA LEU A 117 -21.10 -6.64 -28.84
C LEU A 117 -20.86 -6.21 -27.39
N GLU A 118 -19.61 -5.84 -27.08
CA GLU A 118 -19.21 -4.41 -27.09
C GLU A 118 -17.74 -4.31 -27.55
N GLU A 119 -17.57 -3.92 -28.81
CA GLU A 119 -16.29 -3.43 -29.33
C GLU A 119 -16.09 -2.00 -28.82
N ASN A 120 -15.12 -1.80 -27.94
CA ASN A 120 -14.40 -0.53 -27.89
C ASN A 120 -12.94 -0.81 -28.19
N ALA A 121 -12.55 -0.45 -29.41
CA ALA A 121 -11.21 -0.57 -29.92
C ALA A 121 -10.20 0.21 -29.06
N GLY A 122 -9.04 -0.43 -28.82
CA GLY A 122 -7.76 0.26 -28.90
C GLY A 122 -7.35 1.12 -27.71
N SER A 123 -7.10 0.51 -26.56
CA SER A 123 -6.05 0.91 -25.62
C SER A 123 -5.84 -0.25 -24.66
N GLU A 124 -4.61 -0.78 -24.55
CA GLU A 124 -4.28 -1.68 -23.44
C GLU A 124 -4.62 -0.96 -22.13
N LYS A 125 -5.70 -1.39 -21.46
CA LYS A 125 -6.11 -0.77 -20.21
C LYS A 125 -5.11 -1.23 -19.14
N LYS A 126 -4.14 -0.36 -18.86
CA LYS A 126 -3.21 -0.55 -17.75
C LYS A 126 -3.98 -0.45 -16.45
N VAL A 127 -3.71 -1.39 -15.55
CA VAL A 127 -4.30 -1.47 -14.23
C VAL A 127 -3.19 -1.25 -13.22
N ILE A 128 -3.37 -0.27 -12.35
CA ILE A 128 -2.44 -0.01 -11.27
C ILE A 128 -2.58 -1.11 -10.22
N VAL A 129 -1.46 -1.73 -9.85
CA VAL A 129 -1.41 -2.89 -8.95
C VAL A 129 -0.48 -2.68 -7.75
N ALA A 130 0.34 -1.63 -7.73
CA ALA A 130 1.05 -1.22 -6.53
C ALA A 130 1.17 0.31 -6.47
N VAL A 131 0.98 0.87 -5.27
CA VAL A 131 1.07 2.31 -5.00
C VAL A 131 1.69 2.58 -3.64
N LYS A 132 2.26 3.77 -3.47
CA LYS A 132 2.74 4.29 -2.19
C LYS A 132 2.29 5.74 -2.00
N GLN A 133 1.92 6.09 -0.78
CA GLN A 133 1.68 7.47 -0.36
C GLN A 133 2.28 7.67 1.03
N GLY A 134 3.33 8.50 1.14
CA GLY A 134 4.06 8.66 2.40
C GLY A 134 4.56 7.31 2.97
N ASN A 135 4.11 6.99 4.18
CA ASN A 135 4.35 5.77 4.96
C ASN A 135 3.40 4.60 4.60
N LEU A 136 2.47 4.80 3.66
CA LEU A 136 1.49 3.79 3.24
C LEU A 136 1.94 3.10 1.96
N LEU A 137 1.94 1.77 1.98
CA LEU A 137 2.20 0.91 0.84
C LEU A 137 0.94 0.07 0.55
N ALA A 138 0.60 -0.13 -0.72
CA ALA A 138 -0.49 -1.03 -1.06
C ALA A 138 -0.24 -1.79 -2.36
N THR A 139 -0.59 -3.07 -2.37
CA THR A 139 -0.38 -3.99 -3.50
C THR A 139 -1.65 -4.82 -3.74
N ALA A 140 -2.05 -4.96 -5.00
CA ALA A 140 -3.21 -5.76 -5.40
C ALA A 140 -2.90 -7.27 -5.45
N PHE A 141 -1.64 -7.64 -5.61
CA PHE A 141 -1.14 -9.02 -5.60
C PHE A 141 -0.75 -9.48 -4.19
N HIS A 142 -0.47 -10.78 -4.09
CA HIS A 142 -0.01 -11.48 -2.90
C HIS A 142 1.52 -11.68 -2.94
N PRO A 143 2.30 -10.71 -2.43
CA PRO A 143 3.76 -10.82 -2.38
C PRO A 143 4.25 -11.99 -1.52
N GLU A 144 3.44 -12.47 -0.59
CA GLU A 144 3.73 -13.59 0.31
C GLU A 144 3.65 -14.96 -0.37
N LEU A 145 3.05 -15.05 -1.56
CA LEU A 145 2.89 -16.31 -2.31
C LEU A 145 4.02 -16.54 -3.33
N THR A 146 5.14 -15.84 -3.15
CA THR A 146 6.36 -16.03 -3.94
C THR A 146 7.58 -16.14 -3.03
N ALA A 147 8.65 -16.75 -3.53
CA ALA A 147 9.94 -16.80 -2.83
C ALA A 147 10.69 -15.47 -2.88
N ASP A 148 10.26 -14.53 -3.73
CA ASP A 148 10.85 -13.21 -3.89
C ASP A 148 10.40 -12.27 -2.76
N THR A 149 11.33 -11.90 -1.88
CA THR A 149 11.06 -11.12 -0.68
C THR A 149 11.23 -9.62 -0.85
N ARG A 150 11.51 -9.11 -2.05
CA ARG A 150 11.92 -7.70 -2.24
C ARG A 150 10.88 -6.68 -1.80
N TRP A 151 9.60 -6.96 -2.00
CA TRP A 151 8.52 -6.11 -1.48
C TRP A 151 8.46 -6.09 0.05
N HIS A 152 8.76 -7.21 0.70
CA HIS A 152 8.85 -7.29 2.17
C HIS A 152 10.06 -6.52 2.69
N SER A 153 11.24 -6.72 2.07
CA SER A 153 12.46 -5.97 2.42
C SER A 153 12.25 -4.47 2.26
N TYR A 154 11.61 -4.06 1.16
CA TYR A 154 11.25 -2.67 0.91
C TYR A 154 10.32 -2.11 2.00
N PHE A 155 9.28 -2.85 2.41
CA PHE A 155 8.40 -2.40 3.49
C PHE A 155 9.13 -2.29 4.84
N LEU A 156 10.00 -3.26 5.18
CA LEU A 156 10.82 -3.18 6.40
C LEU A 156 11.75 -1.97 6.40
N LYS A 157 12.28 -1.60 5.24
CA LYS A 157 13.07 -0.37 5.08
C LYS A 157 12.23 0.87 5.36
N MET A 158 11.00 0.94 4.83
CA MET A 158 10.07 2.05 5.15
C MET A 158 9.80 2.14 6.67
N VAL A 159 9.67 1.00 7.36
CA VAL A 159 9.50 0.93 8.82
C VAL A 159 10.71 1.53 9.56
N ASN A 160 11.92 1.17 9.12
CA ASN A 160 13.15 1.68 9.71
C ASN A 160 13.32 3.19 9.45
N GLU A 161 13.05 3.67 8.24
CA GLU A 161 13.14 5.09 7.88
C GLU A 161 12.20 5.94 8.75
N THR A 162 10.94 5.50 8.91
CA THR A 162 9.95 6.21 9.74
C THR A 162 10.36 6.23 11.22
N SER A 163 10.97 5.16 11.71
CA SER A 163 11.46 5.08 13.11
C SER A 163 12.64 6.03 13.36
N GLN A 164 13.50 6.26 12.37
CA GLN A 164 14.62 7.20 12.44
C GLN A 164 14.14 8.66 12.37
N GLU A 165 13.15 8.97 11.55
CA GLU A 165 12.53 10.30 11.49
C GLU A 165 11.84 10.68 12.81
N ALA A 166 11.12 9.74 13.43
CA ALA A 166 10.51 9.94 14.75
C ALA A 166 11.56 10.16 15.87
N SER A 167 12.66 9.42 15.82
CA SER A 167 13.77 9.55 16.79
C SER A 167 14.52 10.87 16.63
N THR A 168 14.72 11.33 15.39
CA THR A 168 15.39 12.61 15.09
C THR A 168 14.50 13.82 15.40
N SER A 169 13.18 13.68 15.27
CA SER A 169 12.23 14.75 15.63
C SER A 169 12.10 14.94 17.14
N THR A 170 12.35 13.89 17.93
CA THR A 170 12.29 13.93 19.40
C THR A 170 13.53 14.58 20.03
N SER A 171 14.67 14.58 19.33
CA SER A 171 15.94 15.14 19.84
C SER A 171 16.11 16.66 19.62
N LEU A 172 15.17 17.32 18.93
CA LEU A 172 15.24 18.76 18.61
C LEU A 172 14.62 19.69 19.66
N LEU A 173 14.34 19.22 20.89
CA LEU A 173 14.02 20.12 21.98
C LEU A 173 15.29 20.89 22.40
N PRO A 174 15.32 22.24 22.36
CA PRO A 174 16.41 22.99 22.94
C PRO A 174 16.51 22.63 24.43
N SER A 175 17.71 22.32 24.90
CA SER A 175 18.00 22.24 26.32
C SER A 175 17.72 23.62 26.93
N GLU A 176 16.54 23.83 27.51
CA GLU A 176 16.32 24.98 28.37
C GLU A 176 17.21 24.80 29.60
N ASP A 177 18.15 25.72 29.76
CA ASP A 177 19.01 25.88 30.92
C ASP A 177 18.17 25.94 32.21
N LEU A 178 18.06 24.80 32.89
CA LEU A 178 17.59 24.74 34.28
C LEU A 178 18.70 25.29 35.18
N ILE A 179 18.75 26.61 35.29
CA ILE A 179 19.36 27.32 36.41
C ILE A 179 18.54 26.96 37.65
N LEU A 180 18.93 25.88 38.34
CA LEU A 180 18.41 25.58 39.67
C LEU A 180 19.22 26.39 40.69
N SER A 181 18.66 27.55 41.04
CA SER A 181 18.97 28.37 42.22
C SER A 181 19.33 27.52 43.44
N GLU A 182 20.44 27.84 44.09
CA GLU A 182 20.84 27.31 45.39
C GLU A 182 19.68 27.40 46.39
N LYS A 183 19.41 26.32 47.13
CA LYS A 183 18.42 26.26 48.20
C LYS A 183 18.88 27.10 49.41
N PRO A 184 18.02 27.88 50.06
CA PRO A 184 18.37 28.50 51.34
C PRO A 184 18.45 27.43 52.44
N LYS A 185 19.57 27.45 53.19
CA LYS A 185 19.74 26.68 54.43
C LYS A 185 18.78 27.23 55.48
N TYR A 186 17.87 26.40 55.97
CA TYR A 186 17.12 26.69 57.19
C TYR A 186 17.91 26.14 58.38
N ASP A 187 18.51 27.04 59.17
CA ASP A 187 18.98 26.73 60.51
C ASP A 187 17.77 26.56 61.44
N LEU A 188 17.68 25.41 62.10
CA LEU A 188 16.75 25.22 63.22
C LEU A 188 17.55 25.35 64.53
N PRO A 189 17.11 26.16 65.51
CA PRO A 189 17.76 26.22 66.80
C PRO A 189 17.43 24.97 67.62
N ILE A 190 18.47 24.43 68.24
CA ILE A 190 18.43 23.34 69.22
C ILE A 190 17.85 23.90 70.53
N ILE A 191 16.85 23.22 71.11
CA ILE A 191 16.52 23.26 72.55
C ILE A 191 16.53 21.82 73.05
#